data_AF-A0AAW9E9W9-F1
#
_entry.id   AF-A0AAW9E9W9-F1
#
_cell.length_a   1.000
_cell.length_b   1.000
_cell.length_c   1.000
_cell.angle_alpha   90.00
_cell.angle_beta   90.00
_cell.angle_gamma   90.00
#
_symmetry.space_group_name_H-M   'P 1'
#
loop_
_entity.id
_entity.type
_entity.pdbx_description
1 polymer ?
#
loop_
_entity_poly.entity_id
_entity_poly.type
_entity_poly.pdbx_seq_one_letter_code
_entity_poly.pdbx_strand_id
1 'polypeptide(L)'
;MPNFVFLFFTAALAGLGWYILKRHSSPQVQQQKELEQVEKQNRVVEASWEDVQLEDPLSMEVGYRLIPMVDNRQNGELLGRISGIRKKFAQEMGYLPPVVHIRDNMEVKPSS
;
A
#
# COMPACT_ATOMS: atom_id res chain seq x y z
N MET A 1 14.00 -11.63 72.85
CA MET A 1 12.70 -11.58 72.15
C MET A 1 12.85 -12.32 70.81
N PRO A 2 12.28 -13.52 70.63
CA PRO A 2 12.58 -14.38 69.48
C PRO A 2 11.79 -13.97 68.21
N ASN A 3 12.25 -12.95 67.50
CA ASN A 3 11.62 -12.44 66.25
C ASN A 3 11.87 -13.33 65.02
N PHE A 4 12.67 -14.38 65.15
CA PHE A 4 13.03 -15.29 64.05
C PHE A 4 11.82 -16.04 63.46
N VAL A 5 10.82 -16.36 64.28
CA VAL A 5 9.59 -17.03 63.82
C VAL A 5 8.79 -16.13 62.88
N PHE A 6 8.69 -14.84 63.19
CA PHE A 6 8.01 -13.85 62.34
C PHE A 6 8.75 -13.62 61.02
N LEU A 7 10.09 -13.56 61.05
CA LEU A 7 10.91 -13.42 59.85
C LEU A 7 10.74 -14.61 58.89
N PHE A 8 10.75 -15.84 59.44
CA PHE A 8 10.58 -17.04 58.63
C PHE A 8 9.18 -17.12 58.00
N PHE A 9 8.14 -16.81 58.78
CA PHE A 9 6.76 -16.79 58.30
C PHE A 9 6.53 -15.73 57.20
N THR A 10 7.13 -14.56 57.35
CA THR A 10 7.07 -13.48 56.36
C THR A 10 7.78 -13.86 55.07
N ALA A 11 8.96 -14.49 55.16
CA ALA A 11 9.68 -14.99 53.98
C ALA A 11 8.89 -16.08 53.24
N ALA A 12 8.22 -16.98 53.97
CA ALA A 12 7.38 -18.02 53.39
C ALA A 12 6.17 -17.42 52.65
N LEU A 13 5.48 -16.45 53.24
CA LEU A 13 4.35 -15.76 52.60
C LEU A 13 4.78 -14.97 51.36
N ALA A 14 5.91 -14.25 51.43
CA ALA A 14 6.45 -13.52 50.29
C ALA A 14 6.82 -14.47 49.14
N GLY A 15 7.44 -15.62 49.45
CA GLY A 15 7.77 -16.65 48.47
C GLY A 15 6.54 -17.27 47.80
N LEU A 16 5.48 -17.56 48.57
CA LEU A 16 4.22 -18.07 48.05
C LEU A 16 3.50 -17.04 47.16
N GLY A 17 3.47 -15.76 47.58
CA GLY A 17 2.91 -14.68 46.78
C GLY A 17 3.62 -14.52 45.44
N TRP A 18 4.96 -14.58 45.45
CA TRP A 18 5.75 -14.53 44.21
C TRP A 18 5.50 -15.73 43.29
N TYR A 19 5.34 -16.93 43.86
CA TYR A 19 5.03 -18.14 43.09
C TYR A 19 3.65 -18.09 42.43
N ILE A 20 2.63 -17.59 43.14
CA ILE A 20 1.26 -17.44 42.61
C ILE A 20 1.22 -16.36 41.51
N LEU A 21 1.89 -15.22 41.73
CA LEU A 21 1.94 -14.14 40.75
C LEU A 21 2.66 -14.58 39.46
N LYS A 22 3.73 -15.37 39.59
CA LYS A 22 4.44 -15.94 38.43
C LYS A 22 3.59 -16.94 37.64
N ARG A 23 2.66 -17.65 38.29
CA ARG A 23 1.78 -18.64 37.65
C ARG A 23 0.57 -18.01 36.96
N HIS A 24 0.12 -16.84 37.42
CA HIS A 24 -1.03 -16.14 36.82
C HIS A 24 -0.71 -15.36 35.52
N SER A 25 0.55 -15.12 35.19
CA SER A 25 0.93 -14.30 34.02
C SER A 25 0.95 -15.02 32.66
N SER A 26 0.67 -16.33 32.58
CA SER A 26 0.97 -17.09 31.34
C SER A 26 -0.23 -17.53 30.47
N PRO A 27 -1.41 -17.92 30.96
CA PRO A 27 -2.45 -18.41 30.02
C PRO A 27 -3.39 -17.31 29.51
N GLN A 28 -3.90 -16.46 30.40
CA GLN A 28 -4.99 -15.53 30.07
C GLN A 28 -4.49 -14.25 29.38
N VAL A 29 -3.33 -13.73 29.80
CA VAL A 29 -2.72 -12.53 29.20
C VAL A 29 -2.24 -12.81 27.77
N GLN A 30 -1.74 -14.03 27.50
CA GLN A 30 -1.32 -14.44 26.16
C GLN A 30 -2.51 -14.62 25.22
N GLN A 31 -3.61 -15.22 25.69
CA GLN A 31 -4.82 -15.39 24.91
C GLN A 31 -5.50 -14.05 24.55
N GLN A 32 -5.51 -13.08 25.48
CA GLN A 32 -6.00 -11.72 25.20
C GLN A 32 -5.11 -10.97 24.20
N LYS A 33 -3.78 -11.13 24.30
CA LYS A 33 -2.83 -10.52 23.37
C LYS A 33 -2.94 -11.10 21.95
N GLU A 34 -3.20 -12.41 21.85
CA GLU A 34 -3.38 -13.11 20.59
C GLU A 34 -4.70 -12.70 19.92
N LEU A 35 -5.78 -12.56 20.68
CA LEU A 35 -7.06 -12.02 20.19
C LEU A 35 -6.94 -10.57 19.70
N GLU A 36 -6.28 -9.69 20.47
CA GLU A 36 -6.02 -8.30 20.06
C GLU A 36 -5.09 -8.21 18.84
N GLN A 37 -4.17 -9.16 18.66
CA GLN A 37 -3.30 -9.23 17.48
C GLN A 37 -4.07 -9.67 16.24
N VAL A 38 -4.94 -10.68 16.35
CA VAL A 38 -5.79 -11.13 15.24
C VAL A 38 -6.75 -10.01 14.80
N GLU A 39 -7.31 -9.25 15.74
CA GLU A 39 -8.20 -8.12 15.45
C GLU A 39 -7.47 -6.93 14.79
N LYS A 40 -6.20 -6.68 15.14
CA LYS A 40 -5.36 -5.67 14.46
C LYS A 40 -4.91 -6.11 13.07
N GLN A 41 -4.64 -7.40 12.88
CA GLN A 41 -4.20 -7.95 11.60
C GLN A 41 -5.35 -8.09 10.59
N ASN A 42 -6.58 -8.24 11.09
CA ASN A 42 -7.79 -8.34 10.28
C ASN A 42 -8.50 -6.99 10.06
N ARG A 43 -7.80 -5.86 10.22
CA ARG A 43 -8.25 -4.62 9.57
C ARG A 43 -8.07 -4.81 8.07
N VAL A 44 -9.07 -5.44 7.47
CA VAL A 44 -9.31 -5.35 6.03
C VAL A 44 -9.33 -3.85 5.75
N VAL A 45 -8.30 -3.37 5.05
CA VAL A 45 -8.31 -2.01 4.51
C VAL A 45 -9.43 -2.03 3.49
N GLU A 46 -10.61 -1.58 3.90
CA GLU A 46 -11.75 -1.45 3.01
C GLU A 46 -11.37 -0.44 1.93
N ALA A 47 -11.60 -0.81 0.67
CA ALA A 47 -11.33 0.08 -0.46
C ALA A 47 -12.08 1.39 -0.25
N SER A 48 -11.34 2.50 -0.24
CA SER A 48 -11.88 3.85 -0.11
C SER A 48 -12.22 4.42 -1.48
N TRP A 49 -13.09 5.43 -1.52
CA TRP A 49 -13.31 6.22 -2.74
C TRP A 49 -12.02 6.91 -3.22
N GLU A 50 -11.04 7.06 -2.33
CA GLU A 50 -9.70 7.57 -2.63
C GLU A 50 -8.86 6.60 -3.47
N ASP A 51 -9.21 5.30 -3.47
CA ASP A 51 -8.55 4.26 -4.28
C ASP A 51 -9.12 4.18 -5.71
N VAL A 52 -10.23 4.88 -5.98
CA VAL A 52 -10.87 4.89 -7.29
C VAL A 52 -10.17 5.92 -8.18
N GLN A 53 -9.25 5.43 -9.02
CA GLN A 53 -8.68 6.23 -10.10
C GLN A 53 -9.52 6.02 -11.36
N LEU A 54 -9.91 7.12 -12.01
CA LEU A 54 -10.49 7.04 -13.36
C LEU A 54 -9.39 6.58 -14.31
N GLU A 55 -9.56 5.39 -14.88
CA GLU A 55 -8.68 4.92 -15.94
C GLU A 55 -8.89 5.75 -17.20
N ASP A 56 -7.77 6.12 -17.84
CA ASP A 56 -7.83 6.75 -19.15
C ASP A 56 -8.27 5.72 -20.18
N PRO A 57 -9.32 5.99 -20.98
CA PRO A 57 -9.81 5.04 -21.98
C PRO A 57 -8.78 4.71 -23.07
N LEU A 58 -7.77 5.58 -23.24
CA LEU A 58 -6.62 5.34 -24.11
C LEU A 58 -5.40 6.12 -23.59
N SER A 59 -4.39 5.38 -23.12
CA SER A 59 -3.10 5.91 -22.71
C SER A 59 -1.97 5.33 -23.56
N MET A 60 -0.91 6.11 -23.74
CA MET A 60 0.33 5.69 -24.38
C MET A 60 1.49 6.01 -23.44
N GLU A 61 2.22 4.98 -23.06
CA GLU A 61 3.44 5.13 -22.27
C GLU A 61 4.63 5.32 -23.20
N VAL A 62 5.55 6.20 -22.81
CA VAL A 62 6.76 6.50 -23.58
C VAL A 62 7.99 6.42 -22.69
N GLY A 63 9.02 5.75 -23.19
CA GLY A 63 10.35 5.75 -22.59
C GLY A 63 11.02 7.12 -22.68
N TYR A 64 12.00 7.36 -21.81
CA TYR A 64 12.60 8.69 -21.63
C TYR A 64 13.20 9.30 -22.91
N ARG A 65 13.67 8.50 -23.88
CA ARG A 65 14.28 9.03 -25.11
C ARG A 65 13.24 9.54 -26.11
N LEU A 66 11.98 9.22 -25.92
CA LEU A 66 10.87 9.66 -26.77
C LEU A 66 10.22 10.96 -26.25
N ILE A 67 10.56 11.40 -25.04
CA ILE A 67 10.06 12.66 -24.44
C ILE A 67 10.20 13.87 -25.40
N PRO A 68 11.35 14.11 -26.07
CA PRO A 68 11.48 15.23 -26.99
C PRO A 68 10.51 15.16 -28.19
N MET A 69 10.11 13.96 -28.59
CA MET A 69 9.22 13.76 -29.74
C MET A 69 7.73 13.91 -29.40
N VAL A 70 7.37 13.88 -28.12
CA VAL A 70 6.00 14.08 -27.63
C VAL A 70 5.79 15.45 -26.96
N ASP A 71 6.82 16.28 -26.85
CA ASP A 71 6.72 17.62 -26.24
C ASP A 71 6.35 18.69 -27.28
N ASN A 72 5.19 19.34 -27.08
CA ASN A 72 4.73 20.47 -27.90
C ASN A 72 5.73 21.64 -27.89
N ARG A 73 6.44 21.88 -26.78
CA ARG A 73 7.40 22.98 -26.66
C ARG A 73 8.64 22.77 -27.51
N GLN A 74 8.95 21.50 -27.82
CA GLN A 74 10.07 21.09 -28.65
C GLN A 74 9.66 20.80 -30.10
N ASN A 75 8.43 21.16 -30.48
CA ASN A 75 7.85 20.86 -31.78
C ASN A 75 7.85 19.35 -32.08
N GLY A 76 7.50 18.54 -31.07
CA GLY A 76 7.46 17.09 -31.14
C GLY A 76 6.55 16.57 -32.25
N GLU A 77 7.14 15.78 -33.16
CA GLU A 77 6.46 15.31 -34.38
C GLU A 77 5.32 14.30 -34.09
N LEU A 78 5.38 13.57 -32.97
CA LEU A 78 4.46 12.48 -32.67
C LEU A 78 3.04 12.98 -32.38
N LEU A 79 2.88 14.14 -31.72
CA LEU A 79 1.57 14.70 -31.41
C LEU A 79 0.76 15.04 -32.68
N GLY A 80 1.44 15.58 -33.69
CA GLY A 80 0.85 15.86 -34.99
C GLY A 80 0.44 14.58 -35.72
N ARG A 81 1.29 13.55 -35.68
CA ARG A 81 1.00 12.23 -36.28
C ARG A 81 -0.19 11.55 -35.61
N ILE A 82 -0.26 11.55 -34.28
CA ILE A 82 -1.39 10.98 -33.53
C ILE A 82 -2.70 11.67 -33.91
N SER A 83 -2.69 13.00 -34.00
CA SER A 83 -3.86 13.77 -34.42
C SER A 83 -4.30 13.44 -35.85
N GLY A 84 -3.34 13.27 -36.76
CA GLY A 84 -3.59 12.83 -38.14
C GLY A 84 -4.17 11.42 -38.22
N ILE A 85 -3.64 10.48 -37.45
CA ILE A 85 -4.17 9.11 -37.33
C ILE A 85 -5.59 9.14 -36.78
N ARG A 86 -5.86 9.94 -35.73
CA ARG A 86 -7.20 10.08 -35.13
C ARG A 86 -8.23 10.53 -36.16
N LYS A 87 -7.86 11.51 -36.99
CA LYS A 87 -8.70 12.03 -38.06
C LYS A 87 -8.94 10.98 -39.16
N LYS A 88 -7.89 10.28 -39.58
CA LYS A 88 -8.00 9.21 -40.59
C LYS A 88 -8.87 8.06 -40.09
N PHE A 89 -8.67 7.62 -38.85
CA PHE A 89 -9.47 6.58 -38.22
C PHE A 89 -10.95 6.96 -38.18
N ALA A 90 -11.27 8.21 -37.82
CA ALA A 90 -12.65 8.68 -37.80
C ALA A 90 -13.31 8.69 -39.19
N GLN A 91 -12.54 8.97 -40.24
CA GLN A 91 -13.04 8.95 -41.62
C GLN A 91 -13.25 7.52 -42.14
N GLU A 92 -12.36 6.60 -41.81
CA GLU A 92 -12.42 5.21 -42.31
C GLU A 92 -13.42 4.35 -41.55
N MET A 93 -13.51 4.54 -40.22
CA MET A 93 -14.32 3.69 -39.34
C MET A 93 -15.65 4.33 -38.92
N GLY A 94 -15.84 5.64 -39.17
CA GLY A 94 -17.04 6.36 -38.76
C GLY A 94 -17.16 6.61 -37.26
N TYR A 95 -16.06 6.45 -36.50
CA TYR A 95 -16.01 6.61 -35.05
C TYR A 95 -14.83 7.51 -34.66
N LEU A 96 -15.06 8.50 -33.80
CA LEU A 96 -14.00 9.35 -33.26
C LEU A 96 -13.42 8.71 -32.00
N PRO A 97 -12.18 8.18 -32.05
CA PRO A 97 -11.55 7.60 -30.86
C PRO A 97 -11.24 8.69 -29.82
N PRO A 98 -11.17 8.32 -28.53
CA PRO A 98 -10.94 9.24 -27.42
C PRO A 98 -9.56 9.90 -27.51
N VAL A 99 -9.35 10.90 -26.66
CA VAL A 99 -8.05 11.57 -26.53
C VAL A 99 -7.03 10.57 -25.98
N VAL A 100 -5.84 10.56 -26.57
CA VAL A 100 -4.71 9.74 -26.11
C VAL A 100 -3.94 10.53 -25.06
N HIS A 101 -3.87 10.02 -23.83
CA HIS A 101 -3.00 10.58 -22.79
C HIS A 101 -1.61 9.97 -22.87
N ILE A 102 -0.58 10.80 -22.87
CA ILE A 102 0.81 10.36 -22.99
C ILE A 102 1.45 10.47 -21.62
N ARG A 103 1.98 9.37 -21.10
CA ARG A 103 2.64 9.30 -19.79
C ARG A 103 4.08 8.83 -19.97
N ASP A 104 5.00 9.47 -19.26
CA ASP A 104 6.37 8.98 -19.18
C ASP A 104 6.44 7.80 -18.22
N ASN A 105 7.00 6.69 -18.68
CA ASN A 105 7.26 5.54 -17.83
C ASN A 105 8.76 5.24 -17.85
N MET A 106 9.42 5.44 -16.71
CA MET A 106 10.86 5.15 -16.57
C MET A 106 11.19 3.66 -16.52
N GLU A 107 10.19 2.81 -16.28
CA GLU A 107 10.33 1.35 -16.29
C GLU A 107 10.27 0.78 -17.71
N VAL A 108 9.72 1.54 -18.66
CA VAL A 108 9.68 1.17 -20.09
C VAL A 108 11.06 1.38 -20.69
N LYS A 109 11.41 0.50 -21.66
CA LYS A 109 12.70 0.56 -22.34
C LYS A 109 12.91 1.97 -22.92
N PRO A 110 14.16 2.48 -22.90
CA PRO A 110 14.47 3.86 -23.29
C PRO A 110 13.90 4.33 -24.63
N SER A 111 13.72 3.42 -25.59
CA SER A 111 13.27 3.67 -26.95
C SER A 111 11.92 3.02 -27.29
N SER A 112 11.12 2.69 -26.27
CA SER A 112 9.81 2.06 -26.43
C SER A 112 8.68 3.02 -26.12
#